data_AF-A0A2E7HHV1-F1
#
_entry.id   AF-A0A2E7HHV1-F1
#
_cell.length_a   1.000
_cell.length_b   1.000
_cell.length_c   1.000
_cell.angle_alpha   90.00
_cell.angle_beta   90.00
_cell.angle_gamma   90.00
#
_symmetry.space_group_name_H-M   'P 1'
#
loop_
_entity.id
_entity.type
_entity.pdbx_description
1 polymer ?
#
loop_
_entity_poly.entity_id
_entity_poly.type
_entity_poly.pdbx_seq_one_letter_code
_entity_poly.pdbx_strand_id
1 'polypeptide(L)' 'MHFVGADQLHGFDERLTSDIYPGDFAWAADWDARAHRDANGPSMARMAGLCTGSVRLDYDEQVTERACA' A
#
# COMPACT_ATOMS: atom_id res chain seq x y z
N MET A 1 -1.89 -0.21 -7.26
CA MET A 1 -1.08 0.48 -8.30
C MET A 1 -0.02 1.35 -7.65
N HIS A 2 -0.34 1.96 -6.50
CA HIS A 2 0.53 2.87 -5.75
C HIS A 2 0.82 4.14 -6.55
N PHE A 3 -0.23 4.77 -7.08
CA PHE A 3 -0.14 6.07 -7.70
C PHE A 3 0.05 7.15 -6.63
N VAL A 4 1.01 8.04 -6.85
CA VAL A 4 1.29 9.19 -5.98
C VAL A 4 0.75 10.46 -6.64
N GLY A 5 0.11 11.32 -5.85
CA GLY A 5 -0.54 12.54 -6.31
C GLY A 5 -2.06 12.38 -6.44
N ALA A 6 -2.71 13.48 -6.81
CA ALA A 6 -4.17 13.55 -6.87
C ALA A 6 -4.78 12.70 -8.00
N ASP A 7 -4.03 12.45 -9.08
CA ASP A 7 -4.47 11.55 -10.15
C ASP A 7 -4.30 10.10 -9.70
N GLN A 8 -5.44 9.45 -9.45
CA GLN A 8 -5.52 8.06 -8.99
C GLN A 8 -6.09 7.10 -10.05
N LEU A 9 -6.34 7.60 -11.27
CA LEU A 9 -6.88 6.83 -12.39
C LEU A 9 -5.85 6.62 -13.48
N HIS A 10 -5.00 7.61 -13.75
CA HIS A 10 -3.93 7.53 -14.74
C HIS A 10 -4.36 6.90 -16.09
N GLY A 11 -5.54 7.30 -16.57
CA GLY A 11 -6.11 6.82 -17.84
C GLY A 11 -7.03 5.60 -17.75
N PHE A 12 -7.23 5.01 -16.57
CA PHE A 12 -8.33 4.05 -16.36
C PHE A 12 -9.67 4.79 -16.29
N ASP A 13 -10.69 4.23 -16.96
CA ASP A 13 -12.05 4.79 -16.95
C ASP A 13 -12.70 4.73 -15.56
N GLU A 14 -12.43 3.66 -14.81
CA GLU A 14 -12.93 3.46 -13.45
C GLU A 14 -11.90 2.75 -12.57
N ARG A 15 -11.96 3.03 -11.27
CA ARG A 15 -11.18 2.34 -10.24
C ARG A 15 -12.11 1.80 -9.16
N LEU A 16 -12.17 0.47 -9.07
CA LEU A 16 -13.12 -0.25 -8.22
C LEU A 16 -12.75 -0.25 -6.73
N THR A 17 -11.46 -0.10 -6.39
CA THR A 17 -10.96 -0.05 -5.00
C THR A 17 -9.98 1.11 -4.79
N SER A 18 -9.94 1.65 -3.58
CA SER A 18 -8.86 2.57 -3.17
C SER A 18 -7.50 1.87 -3.22
N ASP A 19 -6.39 2.60 -3.11
CA ASP A 19 -5.10 1.94 -2.85
C ASP A 19 -4.98 1.62 -1.35
N ILE A 20 -4.23 0.57 -1.04
CA ILE A 20 -3.80 0.27 0.33
C ILE A 20 -2.63 1.16 0.78
N TYR A 21 -1.87 1.70 -0.18
CA TYR A 21 -0.73 2.54 0.12
C TYR A 21 -1.07 4.03 -0.04
N PRO A 22 -0.41 4.91 0.72
CA PRO A 22 -0.65 6.34 0.62
C PRO A 22 -0.41 6.86 -0.81
N GLY A 23 -1.27 7.79 -1.24
CA GLY A 23 -1.08 8.54 -2.48
C GLY A 23 -0.38 9.89 -2.28
N ASP A 24 0.15 10.16 -1.08
CA ASP A 24 0.83 11.42 -0.74
C ASP A 24 2.35 11.29 -0.78
N PHE A 25 3.06 12.34 -0.32
CA PHE A 25 4.53 12.38 -0.28
C PHE A 25 5.11 11.97 1.07
N ALA A 26 4.35 11.33 1.96
CA ALA A 26 4.81 11.01 3.32
C ALA A 26 6.04 10.08 3.34
N TRP A 27 6.25 9.29 2.27
CA TRP A 27 7.38 8.37 2.12
C TRP A 27 8.50 8.91 1.21
N ALA A 28 8.49 10.20 0.89
CA ALA A 28 9.58 10.82 0.16
C ALA A 28 10.89 10.73 0.97
N ALA A 29 11.95 10.25 0.34
CA ALA A 29 13.27 10.20 0.95
C ALA A 29 13.83 11.61 1.14
N ASP A 30 14.27 11.93 2.36
CA ASP A 30 15.08 13.10 2.65
C ASP A 30 16.56 12.71 2.58
N TRP A 31 17.25 13.19 1.54
CA TRP A 31 18.66 12.88 1.29
C TRP A 31 19.62 13.70 2.17
N ASP A 32 19.13 14.79 2.77
CA ASP A 32 19.91 15.65 3.67
C ASP A 32 19.75 15.20 5.14
N ALA A 33 18.77 14.34 5.43
CA ALA A 33 18.54 13.81 6.77
C ALA A 33 19.69 12.91 7.24
N ARG A 34 20.25 13.24 8.40
CA ARG A 34 21.29 12.43 9.08
C ARG A 34 20.82 11.05 9.55
N ALA A 35 19.51 10.83 9.64
CA ALA A 35 18.93 9.57 10.06
C ALA A 35 17.76 9.20 9.16
N HIS A 36 17.86 8.05 8.50
CA HIS A 36 16.77 7.48 7.73
C HIS A 36 15.77 6.82 8.68
N ARG A 37 14.52 7.30 8.71
CA ARG A 37 13.43 6.53 9.33
C ARG A 37 12.94 5.50 8.32
N ASP A 38 13.56 4.32 8.34
CA ASP A 38 13.04 3.20 7.57
C ASP A 38 11.74 2.71 8.23
N ALA A 39 10.62 2.86 7.54
CA ALA A 39 9.35 2.26 7.97
C ALA A 39 9.35 0.73 7.76
N ASN A 40 10.30 0.20 6.99
CA ASN A 40 10.43 -1.20 6.63
C ASN A 40 11.60 -1.85 7.37
N GLY A 41 11.40 -2.19 8.64
CA GLY A 41 12.42 -2.86 9.45
C GLY A 41 12.49 -4.38 9.23
N PRO A 42 13.61 -5.03 9.61
CA PRO A 42 13.76 -6.49 9.58
C PRO A 42 12.81 -7.22 10.55
N SER A 43 12.04 -6.49 11.37
CA SER A 43 11.01 -7.03 12.26
C SER A 43 9.98 -7.86 11.50
N MET A 44 9.64 -7.47 10.26
CA MET A 44 8.70 -8.20 9.42
C MET A 44 9.14 -9.65 9.18
N ALA A 45 10.44 -9.89 8.97
CA ALA A 45 10.98 -11.23 8.78
C ALA A 45 10.91 -12.08 10.05
N ARG A 46 10.98 -11.45 11.23
CA ARG A 46 10.85 -12.15 12.53
C ARG A 46 9.42 -12.52 12.87
N MET A 47 8.45 -11.78 12.36
CA MET A 47 7.02 -11.97 12.61
C MET A 47 6.32 -12.77 11.52
N ALA A 48 7.07 -13.29 10.54
CA ALA A 48 6.52 -14.12 9.49
C ALA A 48 5.89 -15.40 10.07
N GLY A 49 4.69 -15.73 9.61
CA GLY A 49 3.95 -16.88 10.08
C GLY A 49 2.52 -16.91 9.57
N LEU A 50 1.77 -17.91 10.01
CA LEU A 50 0.35 -18.02 9.72
C LEU A 50 -0.41 -16.93 10.47
N CYS A 51 -1.37 -16.31 9.79
CA CYS A 51 -2.33 -15.39 10.38
C CYS A 51 -3.73 -15.72 9.88
N THR A 52 -4.74 -15.40 10.69
CA THR A 52 -6.15 -15.55 10.31
C THR A 52 -6.63 -14.44 9.40
N GLY A 53 -5.92 -13.32 9.38
CA GLY A 53 -6.27 -12.13 8.62
C GLY A 53 -5.14 -11.12 8.69
N SER A 54 -5.08 -10.23 7.71
CA SER A 54 -4.17 -9.10 7.68
C SER A 54 -4.74 -8.02 6.77
N VAL A 55 -4.29 -6.78 6.94
CA VAL A 55 -4.69 -5.68 6.06
C VAL A 55 -4.40 -5.95 4.58
N ARG A 56 -3.46 -6.85 4.26
CA ARG A 56 -3.20 -7.33 2.89
C ARG A 56 -4.29 -8.29 2.43
N LEU A 57 -4.61 -9.30 3.23
CA LEU A 57 -5.64 -10.28 2.91
C LEU A 57 -7.02 -9.62 2.76
N ASP A 58 -7.41 -8.75 3.69
CA ASP A 58 -8.71 -8.08 3.67
C ASP A 58 -8.85 -7.17 2.43
N TYR A 59 -7.76 -6.52 2.03
CA TYR A 59 -7.72 -5.71 0.82
C TYR A 59 -7.86 -6.56 -0.45
N ASP A 60 -7.14 -7.68 -0.53
CA ASP A 60 -7.21 -8.58 -1.68
C ASP A 60 -8.58 -9.26 -1.81
N GLU A 61 -9.23 -9.57 -0.67
CA GLU A 61 -10.60 -10.07 -0.64
C GLU A 61 -11.57 -9.02 -1.20
N GLN A 62 -11.51 -7.77 -0.73
CA GLN A 62 -12.34 -6.68 -1.27
C GLN A 62 -12.11 -6.44 -2.77
N VAL A 63 -10.85 -6.49 -3.23
CA VAL A 63 -10.52 -6.38 -4.66
C VAL A 63 -11.18 -7.49 -5.45
N THR A 64 -11.10 -8.73 -4.95
CA THR A 64 -11.71 -9.90 -5.59
C THR A 64 -13.22 -9.79 -5.65
N GLU A 65 -13.86 -9.43 -4.54
CA GLU A 65 -15.32 -9.23 -4.46
C GLU A 65 -15.80 -8.19 -5.48
N ARG A 66 -15.14 -7.02 -5.55
CA ARG A 66 -15.54 -5.96 -6.48
C ARG A 66 -15.24 -6.25 -7.95
N ALA A 67 -14.24 -7.08 -8.23
CA ALA A 67 -13.88 -7.44 -9.60
C ALA A 67 -14.76 -8.58 -10.16
N CYS A 68 -15.30 -9.44 -9.30
CA CYS A 68 -16.11 -10.60 -9.69
C CYS A 68 -17.62 -10.41 -9.50
N ALA A 69 -18.06 -9.32 -8.85
CA ALA A 69 -19.45 -8.91 -8.78
C ALA A 69 -19.94 -8.29 -10.10
#